data_AF-A0A933PH56-F1
#
_entry.id   AF-A0A933PH56-F1
#
_cell.length_a   1.000
_cell.length_b   1.000
_cell.length_c   1.000
_cell.angle_alpha   90.00
_cell.angle_beta   90.00
_cell.angle_gamma   90.00
#
_symmetry.space_group_name_H-M   'P 1'
#
loop_
_entity.id
_entity.type
_entity.pdbx_description
1 polymer ?
#
loop_
_entity_poly.entity_id
_entity_poly.type
_entity_poly.pdbx_seq_one_letter_code
_entity_poly.pdbx_strand_id
1 'polypeptide(L)'
;MTVPATNRPAPGARAGAGGVAVAPAAPGRLGVAVAASELSADLTALGDWRADRKTELDRLDEAALRATDPDSYTGDVLLSMTLWQAVSDRYDQLVATFDSGRADAATRERMSALLHGRLDAGALSGAGLAVSIVDACRLSDALAAQLRARLSFDPRAADAAARVAALRAGMERLRELAKAEPGELGVVQRLAARVDDLGEAAQRGADVSVQLDTLEADAARTERDLIVTTANRGHRARERQEAAAQAAARAAATAASRAEAERLAAERAAAELAADRVRALNEIATLEHREDTLHAIVDRCLREIARPPRFAVPDPMSLGPVPEDAEGVAAFLARLANVVRAMDVVEAAYGGPLAERDELTARLGGYVTMARRRGVDRVPAVAAAGTAALTALRAVPCDVPDARERVALYQRLVRETSPPAPPPVPPPVPPPVPAAPPAPPAPPEPPAADQPVTPPADATGATS
;
A
#
# COMPACT_ATOMS: atom_id res chain seq x y z
N MET A 1 20.60 -36.45 -61.91
CA MET A 1 20.51 -36.89 -60.51
C MET A 1 21.03 -38.31 -60.41
N THR A 2 22.32 -38.40 -60.10
CA THR A 2 23.06 -39.53 -59.51
C THR A 2 22.41 -39.87 -58.15
N VAL A 3 22.39 -41.08 -57.58
CA VAL A 3 23.40 -42.09 -57.16
C VAL A 3 22.59 -43.35 -56.69
N PRO A 4 23.11 -44.49 -56.17
CA PRO A 4 24.40 -45.22 -56.26
C PRO A 4 24.23 -46.69 -56.73
N ALA A 5 25.20 -47.36 -57.36
CA ALA A 5 26.49 -47.87 -56.87
C ALA A 5 26.38 -48.96 -55.78
N THR A 6 26.51 -50.20 -56.25
CA THR A 6 26.68 -51.45 -55.52
C THR A 6 28.01 -51.49 -54.78
N ASN A 7 28.02 -51.97 -53.53
CA ASN A 7 29.24 -52.33 -52.81
C ASN A 7 29.20 -53.80 -52.37
N ARG A 8 30.23 -54.55 -52.78
CA ARG A 8 30.51 -55.93 -52.37
C ARG A 8 31.36 -55.89 -51.08
N PRO A 9 31.11 -56.74 -50.08
CA PRO A 9 31.87 -56.69 -48.83
C PRO A 9 33.26 -57.34 -48.98
N ALA A 10 34.25 -56.77 -48.31
CA ALA A 10 35.58 -57.35 -48.10
C ALA A 10 35.60 -58.22 -46.83
N PRO A 11 36.45 -59.27 -46.75
CA PRO A 11 36.46 -60.24 -45.66
C PRO A 11 37.36 -59.81 -44.50
N GLY A 12 37.05 -60.29 -43.29
CA GLY A 12 38.03 -60.42 -42.21
C GLY A 12 37.90 -59.46 -41.03
N ALA A 13 36.77 -59.48 -40.33
CA ALA A 13 36.70 -59.22 -38.89
C ALA A 13 35.35 -59.73 -38.34
N ARG A 14 35.37 -60.83 -37.58
CA ARG A 14 34.27 -61.15 -36.65
C ARG A 14 34.86 -61.56 -35.30
N ALA A 15 35.01 -60.56 -34.44
CA ALA A 15 34.85 -60.75 -33.01
C ALA A 15 33.52 -60.08 -32.63
N GLY A 16 32.62 -60.86 -32.02
CA GLY A 16 31.42 -60.38 -31.31
C GLY A 16 30.15 -60.17 -32.14
N ALA A 17 29.21 -61.13 -32.08
CA ALA A 17 27.77 -60.87 -32.19
C ALA A 17 27.02 -62.14 -31.78
N GLY A 18 26.01 -62.02 -30.91
CA GLY A 18 25.06 -63.08 -30.60
C GLY A 18 24.19 -63.43 -31.81
N GLY A 19 24.80 -64.03 -32.83
CA GLY A 19 24.10 -64.58 -33.97
C GLY A 19 23.38 -65.85 -33.56
N VAL A 20 22.09 -65.92 -33.91
CA VAL A 20 21.31 -67.15 -33.82
C VAL A 20 21.95 -68.17 -34.76
N ALA A 21 22.27 -69.36 -34.26
CA ALA A 21 22.80 -70.42 -35.12
C ALA A 21 21.70 -70.82 -36.12
N VAL A 22 22.00 -70.78 -37.42
CA VAL A 22 21.05 -71.17 -38.49
C VAL A 22 21.57 -72.39 -39.21
N ALA A 23 20.74 -73.43 -39.32
CA ALA A 23 21.08 -74.69 -39.95
C ALA A 23 21.60 -74.48 -41.39
N PRO A 24 22.75 -75.08 -41.75
CA PRO A 24 23.30 -74.99 -43.11
C PRO A 24 22.40 -75.72 -44.13
N ALA A 25 22.50 -75.34 -45.40
CA ALA A 25 21.81 -76.02 -46.50
C ALA A 25 22.45 -77.40 -46.78
N ALA A 26 21.63 -78.40 -47.09
CA ALA A 26 22.11 -79.76 -47.35
C ALA A 26 22.89 -79.86 -48.67
N PRO A 27 24.07 -80.51 -48.71
CA PRO A 27 24.77 -80.74 -49.97
C PRO A 27 24.36 -82.03 -50.70
N GLY A 28 24.45 -81.96 -52.03
CA GLY A 28 24.29 -83.10 -52.93
C GLY A 28 22.92 -83.77 -52.95
N ARG A 29 22.85 -84.94 -53.63
CA ARG A 29 21.67 -85.82 -53.68
C ARG A 29 22.04 -87.21 -53.16
N LEU A 30 21.10 -87.88 -52.50
CA LEU A 30 21.21 -89.28 -52.07
C LEU A 30 21.72 -90.17 -53.22
N GLY A 31 22.80 -90.91 -52.97
CA GLY A 31 23.39 -91.85 -53.94
C GLY A 31 24.32 -91.23 -54.99
N VAL A 32 24.67 -89.94 -54.88
CA VAL A 32 25.66 -89.29 -55.75
C VAL A 32 26.87 -88.86 -54.92
N ALA A 33 28.08 -89.17 -55.40
CA ALA A 33 29.33 -88.72 -54.79
C ALA A 33 29.44 -87.19 -54.92
N VAL A 34 29.29 -86.50 -53.78
CA VAL A 34 29.45 -85.04 -53.68
C VAL A 34 30.87 -84.64 -54.05
N ALA A 35 31.04 -83.48 -54.71
CA ALA A 35 32.36 -82.97 -55.04
C ALA A 35 33.15 -82.67 -53.74
N ALA A 36 34.45 -82.99 -53.70
CA ALA A 36 35.25 -82.81 -52.49
C ALA A 36 35.29 -81.34 -51.99
N SER A 37 35.22 -80.36 -52.89
CA SER A 37 35.17 -78.94 -52.55
C SER A 37 33.85 -78.51 -51.91
N GLU A 38 32.73 -79.10 -52.33
CA GLU A 38 31.40 -78.85 -51.76
C GLU A 38 31.37 -79.44 -50.35
N LEU A 39 31.74 -80.72 -50.21
CA LEU A 39 31.79 -81.44 -48.93
C LEU A 39 32.67 -80.75 -47.88
N SER A 40 33.80 -80.15 -48.29
CA SER A 40 34.65 -79.34 -47.39
C SER A 40 33.98 -78.07 -46.90
N ALA A 41 33.20 -77.39 -47.75
CA ALA A 41 32.47 -76.17 -47.37
C ALA A 41 31.34 -76.50 -46.39
N ASP A 42 30.63 -77.61 -46.60
CA ASP A 42 29.54 -78.02 -45.73
C ASP A 42 30.00 -78.50 -44.36
N LEU A 43 31.13 -79.23 -44.30
CA LEU A 43 31.76 -79.59 -43.01
C LEU A 43 32.27 -78.37 -42.26
N THR A 44 32.65 -77.29 -42.96
CA THR A 44 33.00 -76.04 -42.28
C THR A 44 31.74 -75.38 -41.71
N ALA A 45 30.69 -75.22 -42.53
CA ALA A 45 29.43 -74.60 -42.11
C ALA A 45 28.72 -75.36 -40.97
N LEU A 46 28.77 -76.69 -40.99
CA LEU A 46 28.19 -77.53 -39.94
C LEU A 46 29.01 -77.49 -38.64
N GLY A 47 30.34 -77.34 -38.75
CA GLY A 47 31.22 -77.12 -37.60
C GLY A 47 30.96 -75.79 -36.90
N ASP A 48 30.81 -74.71 -37.69
CA ASP A 48 30.46 -73.38 -37.19
C ASP A 48 29.08 -73.40 -36.50
N TRP A 49 28.07 -74.00 -37.14
CA TRP A 49 26.74 -74.16 -36.56
C TRP A 49 26.78 -74.93 -35.23
N ARG A 50 27.56 -76.02 -35.12
CA ARG A 50 27.69 -76.81 -33.89
C ARG A 50 28.21 -75.96 -32.73
N ALA A 51 29.25 -75.15 -32.97
CA ALA A 51 29.87 -74.31 -31.95
C ALA A 51 28.94 -73.18 -31.49
N ASP A 52 28.32 -72.49 -32.44
CA ASP A 52 27.37 -71.41 -32.15
C ASP A 52 26.14 -71.94 -31.40
N ARG A 53 25.60 -73.08 -31.85
CA ARG A 53 24.44 -73.73 -31.24
C ARG A 53 24.71 -74.18 -29.81
N LYS A 54 25.88 -74.74 -29.50
CA LYS A 54 26.24 -75.12 -28.12
C LYS A 54 26.23 -73.92 -27.19
N THR A 55 26.87 -72.85 -27.63
CA THR A 55 26.95 -71.59 -26.87
C THR A 55 25.55 -71.01 -26.63
N GLU A 56 24.66 -71.10 -27.62
CA GLU A 56 23.26 -70.67 -27.48
C GLU A 56 22.47 -71.53 -26.48
N LEU A 57 22.61 -72.86 -26.55
CA LEU A 57 21.90 -73.77 -25.64
C LEU A 57 22.39 -73.64 -24.19
N ASP A 58 23.67 -73.41 -23.96
CA ASP A 58 24.21 -73.17 -22.60
C ASP A 58 23.60 -71.92 -21.97
N ARG A 59 23.40 -70.85 -22.76
CA ARG A 59 22.71 -69.64 -22.27
C ARG A 59 21.22 -69.89 -21.99
N LEU A 60 20.56 -70.67 -22.83
CA LEU A 60 19.13 -70.99 -22.65
C LEU A 60 18.91 -71.91 -21.45
N ASP A 61 19.81 -72.87 -21.21
CA ASP A 61 19.80 -73.74 -20.02
C ASP A 61 20.00 -72.91 -18.74
N GLU A 62 20.98 -72.02 -18.72
CA GLU A 62 21.22 -71.13 -17.58
C GLU A 62 20.03 -70.18 -17.33
N ALA A 63 19.35 -69.71 -18.38
CA ALA A 63 18.13 -68.91 -18.26
C ALA A 63 16.94 -69.74 -17.74
N ALA A 64 16.81 -70.99 -18.18
CA ALA A 64 15.77 -71.92 -17.71
C ALA A 64 15.94 -72.30 -16.23
N LEU A 65 17.18 -72.53 -15.79
CA LEU A 65 17.51 -72.79 -14.38
C LEU A 65 17.14 -71.62 -13.45
N ARG A 66 17.12 -70.39 -13.98
CA ARG A 66 16.74 -69.18 -13.24
C ARG A 66 15.26 -68.81 -13.41
N ALA A 67 14.48 -69.57 -14.17
CA ALA A 67 13.06 -69.29 -14.39
C ALA A 67 12.22 -69.65 -13.16
N THR A 68 11.02 -69.06 -13.06
CA THR A 68 10.09 -69.29 -11.94
C THR A 68 9.60 -70.74 -11.84
N ASP A 69 9.53 -71.46 -12.96
CA ASP A 69 9.16 -72.88 -13.01
C ASP A 69 10.18 -73.65 -13.88
N PRO A 70 11.37 -73.99 -13.34
CA PRO A 70 12.45 -74.64 -14.08
C PRO A 70 12.02 -75.99 -14.68
N ASP A 71 11.14 -76.71 -13.99
CA ASP A 71 10.66 -78.02 -14.42
C ASP A 71 9.90 -77.94 -15.75
N SER A 72 9.21 -76.82 -16.01
CA SER A 72 8.45 -76.59 -17.25
C SER A 72 9.30 -76.34 -18.51
N TYR A 73 10.60 -76.12 -18.35
CA TYR A 73 11.57 -75.89 -19.44
C TYR A 73 12.59 -77.04 -19.55
N THR A 74 12.79 -77.79 -18.48
CA THR A 74 13.79 -78.86 -18.38
C THR A 74 13.67 -79.89 -19.51
N GLY A 75 12.45 -80.32 -19.84
CA GLY A 75 12.22 -81.28 -20.92
C GLY A 75 12.62 -80.77 -22.31
N ASP A 76 12.31 -79.52 -22.63
CA ASP A 76 12.61 -78.90 -23.92
C ASP A 76 14.11 -78.58 -24.07
N VAL A 77 14.76 -78.14 -22.99
CA VAL A 77 16.22 -77.92 -22.95
C VAL A 77 16.97 -79.24 -23.11
N LEU A 78 16.56 -80.28 -22.38
CA LEU A 78 17.15 -81.63 -22.48
C LEU A 78 17.00 -82.20 -23.90
N LEU A 79 15.81 -82.06 -24.50
CA LEU A 79 15.55 -82.50 -25.88
C LEU A 79 16.45 -81.77 -26.87
N SER A 80 16.56 -80.44 -26.76
CA SER A 80 17.39 -79.63 -27.65
C SER A 80 18.89 -79.94 -27.51
N MET A 81 19.38 -80.19 -26.29
CA MET A 81 20.76 -80.60 -26.01
C MET A 81 21.07 -82.01 -26.53
N THR A 82 20.14 -82.95 -26.38
CA THR A 82 20.28 -84.32 -26.90
C THR A 82 20.37 -84.32 -28.43
N LEU A 83 19.57 -83.49 -29.09
CA LEU A 83 19.59 -83.34 -30.54
C LEU A 83 20.89 -82.72 -31.03
N TRP A 84 21.41 -81.71 -30.34
CA TRP A 84 22.72 -81.13 -30.63
C TRP A 84 23.85 -82.17 -30.49
N GLN A 85 23.82 -83.00 -29.44
CA GLN A 85 24.81 -84.05 -29.22
C GLN A 85 24.80 -85.08 -30.37
N ALA A 86 23.64 -85.52 -30.82
CA ALA A 86 23.53 -86.47 -31.95
C ALA A 86 24.08 -85.91 -33.27
N VAL A 87 23.86 -84.61 -33.55
CA VAL A 87 24.45 -83.93 -34.71
C VAL A 87 25.97 -83.79 -34.56
N SER A 88 26.43 -83.43 -33.36
CA SER A 88 27.84 -83.32 -32.99
C SER A 88 28.58 -84.65 -33.21
N ASP A 89 28.03 -85.77 -32.76
CA ASP A 89 28.66 -87.09 -32.91
C ASP A 89 28.71 -87.53 -34.38
N ARG A 90 27.66 -87.25 -35.17
CA ARG A 90 27.66 -87.53 -36.62
C ARG A 90 28.64 -86.63 -37.38
N TYR A 91 28.81 -85.38 -36.95
CA TYR A 91 29.82 -84.48 -37.49
C TYR A 91 31.23 -85.04 -37.29
N ASP A 92 31.53 -85.51 -36.08
CA ASP A 92 32.85 -86.07 -35.77
C ASP A 92 33.13 -87.34 -36.61
N GLN A 93 32.11 -88.17 -36.87
CA GLN A 93 32.20 -89.31 -37.80
C GLN A 93 32.47 -88.89 -39.25
N LEU A 94 31.82 -87.82 -39.73
CA LEU A 94 32.03 -87.30 -41.07
C LEU A 94 33.44 -86.72 -41.25
N VAL A 95 33.92 -85.94 -40.28
CA VAL A 95 35.29 -85.39 -40.29
C VAL A 95 36.32 -86.51 -40.29
N ALA A 96 36.15 -87.54 -39.46
CA ALA A 96 37.04 -88.70 -39.44
C ALA A 96 37.08 -89.46 -40.77
N THR A 97 35.96 -89.49 -41.51
CA THR A 97 35.85 -90.20 -42.79
C THR A 97 36.42 -89.41 -43.98
N PHE A 98 36.49 -88.08 -43.90
CA PHE A 98 36.88 -87.21 -45.02
C PHE A 98 38.38 -87.22 -45.37
N ASP A 99 39.24 -87.73 -44.47
CA ASP A 99 40.70 -87.77 -44.59
C ASP A 99 41.31 -86.51 -45.23
N SER A 100 40.96 -85.32 -44.71
CA SER A 100 41.47 -84.02 -45.17
C SER A 100 41.32 -83.72 -46.68
N GLY A 101 40.33 -84.34 -47.35
CA GLY A 101 40.05 -84.15 -48.77
C GLY A 101 40.64 -85.21 -49.70
N ARG A 102 41.32 -86.25 -49.16
CA ARG A 102 41.79 -87.44 -49.91
C ARG A 102 40.73 -88.55 -50.04
N ALA A 103 39.46 -88.25 -49.77
CA ALA A 103 38.37 -89.19 -49.97
C ALA A 103 38.21 -89.57 -51.45
N ASP A 104 38.38 -90.86 -51.76
CA ASP A 104 38.05 -91.43 -53.07
C ASP A 104 36.53 -91.41 -53.34
N ALA A 105 36.12 -91.76 -54.56
CA ALA A 105 34.71 -91.69 -54.95
C ALA A 105 33.79 -92.56 -54.05
N ALA A 106 34.25 -93.76 -53.66
CA ALA A 106 33.52 -94.66 -52.77
C ALA A 106 33.42 -94.11 -51.34
N THR A 107 34.44 -93.40 -50.85
CA THR A 107 34.42 -92.74 -49.53
C THR A 107 33.48 -91.53 -49.54
N ARG A 108 33.46 -90.73 -50.62
CA ARG A 108 32.50 -89.62 -50.75
C ARG A 108 31.05 -90.08 -50.88
N GLU A 109 30.81 -91.24 -51.52
CA GLU A 109 29.50 -91.87 -51.56
C GLU A 109 29.05 -92.34 -50.17
N ARG A 110 29.96 -92.97 -49.39
CA ARG A 110 29.70 -93.32 -47.98
C ARG A 110 29.43 -92.10 -47.10
N MET A 111 30.14 -91.00 -47.31
CA MET A 111 29.87 -89.74 -46.61
C MET A 111 28.52 -89.13 -46.98
N SER A 112 28.13 -89.19 -48.25
CA SER A 112 26.77 -88.80 -48.68
C SER A 112 25.69 -89.65 -48.00
N ALA A 113 25.93 -90.96 -47.84
CA ALA A 113 25.04 -91.84 -47.09
C ALA A 113 25.00 -91.52 -45.59
N LEU A 114 26.10 -91.06 -44.98
CA LEU A 114 26.12 -90.60 -43.57
C LEU A 114 25.44 -89.25 -43.38
N LEU A 115 25.52 -88.34 -44.35
CA LEU A 115 24.84 -87.04 -44.33
C LEU A 115 23.32 -87.20 -44.43
N HIS A 116 22.87 -88.04 -45.37
CA HIS A 116 21.44 -88.30 -45.59
C HIS A 116 20.89 -89.47 -44.75
N GLY A 117 21.75 -90.14 -44.00
CA GLY A 117 21.43 -91.29 -43.16
C GLY A 117 20.72 -90.89 -41.87
N ARG A 118 19.93 -91.82 -41.35
CA ARG A 118 19.13 -91.63 -40.13
C ARG A 118 20.06 -91.37 -38.93
N LEU A 119 19.75 -90.34 -38.13
CA LEU A 119 20.33 -90.11 -36.82
C LEU A 119 19.46 -90.80 -35.77
N ASP A 120 20.07 -91.58 -34.89
CA ASP A 120 19.40 -92.09 -33.71
C ASP A 120 19.60 -91.09 -32.57
N ALA A 121 18.74 -90.07 -32.51
CA ALA A 121 18.74 -89.08 -31.41
C ALA A 121 18.05 -89.61 -30.13
N GLY A 122 17.96 -90.93 -29.95
CA GLY A 122 17.00 -91.56 -29.03
C GLY A 122 17.62 -92.40 -27.91
N ALA A 123 17.74 -91.81 -26.72
CA ALA A 123 17.70 -92.55 -25.45
C ALA A 123 16.64 -92.04 -24.46
N LEU A 124 16.14 -90.79 -24.62
CA LEU A 124 15.31 -90.12 -23.61
C LEU A 124 13.83 -89.93 -24.01
N SER A 125 13.53 -89.93 -25.30
CA SER A 125 12.16 -89.83 -25.81
C SER A 125 11.84 -91.14 -26.51
N GLY A 126 11.02 -92.03 -25.93
CA GLY A 126 10.73 -93.38 -26.42
C GLY A 126 10.17 -93.51 -27.85
N ALA A 127 10.13 -92.43 -28.63
CA ALA A 127 10.00 -92.40 -30.07
C ALA A 127 11.36 -92.02 -30.69
N GLY A 128 12.06 -93.00 -31.26
CA GLY A 128 13.30 -92.75 -32.01
C GLY A 128 13.01 -91.84 -33.20
N LEU A 129 13.32 -90.55 -33.07
CA LEU A 129 13.26 -89.58 -34.16
C LEU A 129 14.41 -89.86 -35.11
N ALA A 130 14.15 -90.70 -36.08
CA ALA A 130 15.12 -91.05 -37.10
C ALA A 130 15.08 -90.02 -38.23
N VAL A 131 15.79 -88.93 -37.97
CA VAL A 131 15.78 -87.69 -38.74
C VAL A 131 17.13 -87.55 -39.45
N SER A 132 17.17 -86.87 -40.60
CA SER A 132 18.44 -86.56 -41.26
C SER A 132 19.24 -85.53 -40.45
N ILE A 133 20.55 -85.38 -40.69
CA ILE A 133 21.35 -84.38 -39.98
C ILE A 133 20.83 -82.95 -40.17
N VAL A 134 20.35 -82.64 -41.37
CA VAL A 134 19.86 -81.31 -41.74
C VAL A 134 18.55 -81.01 -41.03
N ASP A 135 17.66 -81.99 -40.99
CA ASP A 135 16.38 -81.87 -40.31
C ASP A 135 16.57 -81.82 -38.78
N ALA A 136 17.58 -82.49 -38.23
CA ALA A 136 17.97 -82.40 -36.83
C ALA A 136 18.47 -80.98 -36.48
N CYS A 137 19.29 -80.36 -37.34
CA CYS A 137 19.70 -78.97 -37.13
C CYS A 137 18.50 -78.01 -37.13
N ARG A 138 17.58 -78.14 -38.08
CA ARG A 138 16.37 -77.29 -38.17
C ARG A 138 15.43 -77.47 -36.98
N LEU A 139 15.30 -78.69 -36.48
CA LEU A 139 14.49 -78.97 -35.29
C LEU A 139 15.13 -78.35 -34.04
N SER A 140 16.46 -78.41 -33.90
CA SER A 140 17.16 -77.69 -32.83
C SER A 140 16.97 -76.17 -32.94
N ASP A 141 17.06 -75.60 -34.15
CA ASP A 141 16.78 -74.18 -34.42
C ASP A 141 15.39 -73.76 -33.93
N ALA A 142 14.36 -74.56 -34.25
CA ALA A 142 12.99 -74.31 -33.84
C ALA A 142 12.80 -74.40 -32.32
N LEU A 143 13.38 -75.42 -31.66
CA LEU A 143 13.29 -75.59 -30.20
C LEU A 143 13.96 -74.43 -29.45
N ALA A 144 15.13 -73.97 -29.89
CA ALA A 144 15.79 -72.80 -29.28
C ALA A 144 14.99 -71.50 -29.48
N ALA A 145 14.35 -71.33 -30.64
CA ALA A 145 13.46 -70.19 -30.88
C ALA A 145 12.25 -70.19 -29.94
N GLN A 146 11.63 -71.36 -29.73
CA GLN A 146 10.51 -71.54 -28.82
C GLN A 146 10.90 -71.30 -27.35
N LEU A 147 12.04 -71.86 -26.91
CA LEU A 147 12.57 -71.64 -25.56
C LEU A 147 12.81 -70.16 -25.28
N ARG A 148 13.44 -69.45 -26.23
CA ARG A 148 13.64 -67.99 -26.14
C ARG A 148 12.32 -67.24 -25.99
N ALA A 149 11.31 -67.61 -26.77
CA ALA A 149 10.00 -66.97 -26.70
C ALA A 149 9.34 -67.22 -25.34
N ARG A 150 9.22 -68.47 -24.87
CA ARG A 150 8.58 -68.77 -23.58
C ARG A 150 9.29 -68.15 -22.37
N LEU A 151 10.62 -68.12 -22.36
CA LEU A 151 11.39 -67.51 -21.27
C LEU A 151 11.22 -65.99 -21.18
N SER A 152 10.81 -65.33 -22.27
CA SER A 152 10.55 -63.88 -22.28
C SER A 152 9.21 -63.45 -21.67
N PHE A 153 8.30 -64.38 -21.39
CA PHE A 153 6.91 -64.10 -20.98
C PHE A 153 6.59 -64.36 -19.49
N ASP A 154 7.58 -64.40 -18.58
CA ASP A 154 7.31 -64.59 -17.14
C ASP A 154 6.46 -63.43 -16.55
N PRO A 155 5.19 -63.67 -16.15
CA PRO A 155 4.27 -62.60 -15.79
C PRO A 155 4.58 -61.90 -14.46
N ARG A 156 5.18 -62.59 -13.48
CA ARG A 156 5.43 -62.02 -12.14
C ARG A 156 6.65 -61.12 -12.11
N ALA A 157 7.70 -61.52 -12.82
CA ALA A 157 8.90 -60.69 -12.99
C ALA A 157 8.56 -59.39 -13.75
N ALA A 158 7.67 -59.47 -14.74
CA ALA A 158 7.19 -58.32 -15.49
C ALA A 158 6.41 -57.31 -14.61
N ASP A 159 5.55 -57.80 -13.70
CA ASP A 159 4.77 -56.94 -12.79
C ASP A 159 5.66 -56.18 -11.79
N ALA A 160 6.57 -56.88 -11.11
CA ALA A 160 7.49 -56.24 -10.17
C ALA A 160 8.38 -55.17 -10.84
N ALA A 161 8.87 -55.45 -12.05
CA ALA A 161 9.66 -54.49 -12.83
C ALA A 161 8.87 -53.22 -13.19
N ALA A 162 7.59 -53.38 -13.58
CA ALA A 162 6.71 -52.25 -13.88
C ALA A 162 6.43 -51.38 -12.66
N ARG A 163 6.16 -52.00 -11.50
CA ARG A 163 5.91 -51.30 -10.23
C ARG A 163 7.14 -50.52 -9.75
N VAL A 164 8.33 -51.13 -9.81
CA VAL A 164 9.60 -50.46 -9.47
C VAL A 164 9.86 -49.27 -10.40
N ALA A 165 9.61 -49.41 -11.70
CA ALA A 165 9.74 -48.30 -12.65
C ALA A 165 8.79 -47.14 -12.31
N ALA A 166 7.53 -47.44 -11.96
CA ALA A 166 6.55 -46.44 -11.53
C ALA A 166 6.98 -45.73 -10.24
N LEU A 167 7.48 -46.47 -9.24
CA LEU A 167 8.03 -45.91 -8.00
C LEU A 167 9.23 -45.01 -8.26
N ARG A 168 10.19 -45.40 -9.11
CA ARG A 168 11.34 -44.57 -9.49
C ARG A 168 10.91 -43.25 -10.13
N ALA A 169 9.92 -43.30 -11.02
CA ALA A 169 9.32 -42.09 -11.59
C ALA A 169 8.62 -41.23 -10.52
N GLY A 170 7.96 -41.86 -9.53
CA GLY A 170 7.40 -41.19 -8.36
C GLY A 170 8.45 -40.51 -7.48
N MET A 171 9.61 -41.14 -7.28
CA MET A 171 10.71 -40.55 -6.51
C MET A 171 11.24 -39.27 -7.15
N GLU A 172 11.23 -39.17 -8.47
CA GLU A 172 11.65 -37.93 -9.14
C GLU A 172 10.67 -36.78 -8.88
N ARG A 173 9.36 -37.06 -8.89
CA ARG A 173 8.35 -36.08 -8.48
C ARG A 173 8.51 -35.66 -7.01
N LEU A 174 8.76 -36.61 -6.13
CA LEU A 174 9.02 -36.35 -4.71
C LEU A 174 10.29 -35.52 -4.51
N ARG A 175 11.36 -35.77 -5.26
CA ARG A 175 12.59 -34.96 -5.21
C ARG A 175 12.31 -33.52 -5.63
N GLU A 176 11.52 -33.32 -6.68
CA GLU A 176 11.14 -31.97 -7.12
C GLU A 176 10.35 -31.23 -6.03
N LEU A 177 9.35 -31.89 -5.43
CA LEU A 177 8.58 -31.32 -4.32
C LEU A 177 9.46 -31.02 -3.10
N ALA A 178 10.40 -31.91 -2.78
CA ALA A 178 11.31 -31.74 -1.65
C ALA A 178 12.35 -30.63 -1.85
N LYS A 179 12.59 -30.12 -3.07
CA LYS A 179 13.38 -28.89 -3.28
C LYS A 179 12.76 -27.70 -2.55
N ALA A 180 11.43 -27.66 -2.45
CA ALA A 180 10.72 -26.65 -1.68
C ALA A 180 10.79 -26.93 -0.17
N GLU A 181 10.99 -28.17 0.27
CA GLU A 181 11.02 -28.56 1.68
C GLU A 181 12.33 -29.28 2.05
N PRO A 182 13.44 -28.55 2.28
CA PRO A 182 14.76 -29.15 2.47
C PRO A 182 14.84 -30.16 3.64
N GLY A 183 13.97 -30.02 4.65
CA GLY A 183 13.88 -30.96 5.77
C GLY A 183 13.41 -32.37 5.38
N GLU A 184 12.69 -32.50 4.27
CA GLU A 184 12.14 -33.77 3.78
C GLU A 184 13.04 -34.46 2.75
N LEU A 185 14.10 -33.79 2.28
CA LEU A 185 15.06 -34.36 1.32
C LEU A 185 15.64 -35.69 1.81
N GLY A 186 15.96 -35.79 3.10
CA GLY A 186 16.49 -37.02 3.69
C GLY A 186 15.48 -38.17 3.70
N VAL A 187 14.18 -37.88 3.87
CA VAL A 187 13.11 -38.89 3.81
C VAL A 187 12.97 -39.40 2.37
N VAL A 188 12.90 -38.50 1.40
CA VAL A 188 12.80 -38.83 -0.03
C VAL A 188 14.01 -39.62 -0.52
N GLN A 189 15.23 -39.28 -0.09
CA GLN A 189 16.44 -40.03 -0.42
C GLN A 189 16.42 -41.45 0.14
N ARG A 190 15.93 -41.66 1.37
CA ARG A 190 15.78 -42.99 1.96
C ARG A 190 14.74 -43.84 1.23
N LEU A 191 13.61 -43.24 0.84
CA LEU A 191 12.59 -43.94 0.03
C LEU A 191 13.18 -44.36 -1.33
N ALA A 192 13.91 -43.46 -1.99
CA ALA A 192 14.55 -43.77 -3.26
C ALA A 192 15.58 -44.91 -3.16
N ALA A 193 16.42 -44.89 -2.12
CA ALA A 193 17.36 -45.99 -1.87
C ALA A 193 16.64 -47.33 -1.69
N ARG A 194 15.53 -47.35 -0.92
CA ARG A 194 14.71 -48.57 -0.75
C ARG A 194 14.07 -49.06 -2.05
N VAL A 195 13.67 -48.16 -2.95
CA VAL A 195 13.15 -48.52 -4.29
C VAL A 195 14.24 -49.22 -5.10
N ASP A 196 15.47 -48.72 -5.04
CA ASP A 196 16.59 -49.31 -5.76
C ASP A 196 16.98 -50.68 -5.19
N ASP A 197 17.06 -50.81 -3.86
CA ASP A 197 17.33 -52.08 -3.17
C ASP A 197 16.30 -53.16 -3.52
N LEU A 198 15.00 -52.82 -3.50
CA LEU A 198 13.93 -53.75 -3.88
C LEU A 198 13.95 -54.06 -5.37
N GLY A 199 14.32 -53.10 -6.22
CA GLY A 199 14.49 -53.32 -7.65
C GLY A 199 15.61 -54.32 -7.96
N GLU A 200 16.73 -54.23 -7.27
CA GLU A 200 17.81 -55.23 -7.39
C GLU A 200 17.39 -56.59 -6.85
N ALA A 201 16.65 -56.65 -5.73
CA ALA A 201 16.13 -57.89 -5.19
C ALA A 201 15.14 -58.58 -6.14
N ALA A 202 14.26 -57.81 -6.79
CA ALA A 202 13.33 -58.30 -7.80
C ALA A 202 14.07 -58.85 -9.04
N GLN A 203 15.14 -58.17 -9.49
CA GLN A 203 15.99 -58.67 -10.58
C GLN A 203 16.69 -60.00 -10.26
N ARG A 204 16.96 -60.24 -8.97
CA ARG A 204 17.51 -61.51 -8.47
C ARG A 204 16.43 -62.58 -8.22
N GLY A 205 15.16 -62.30 -8.51
CA GLY A 205 14.04 -63.24 -8.37
C GLY A 205 13.43 -63.33 -6.96
N ALA A 206 13.71 -62.36 -6.08
CA ALA A 206 13.07 -62.32 -4.76
C ALA A 206 11.61 -61.87 -4.85
N ASP A 207 10.73 -62.48 -4.04
CA ASP A 207 9.36 -61.98 -3.85
C ASP A 207 9.38 -60.72 -2.98
N VAL A 208 9.11 -59.58 -3.60
CA VAL A 208 9.12 -58.24 -2.98
C VAL A 208 7.73 -57.61 -2.92
N SER A 209 6.67 -58.37 -3.21
CA SER A 209 5.32 -57.84 -3.45
C SER A 209 4.79 -57.02 -2.28
N VAL A 210 4.93 -57.54 -1.06
CA VAL A 210 4.44 -56.88 0.18
C VAL A 210 5.26 -55.62 0.52
N GLN A 211 6.57 -55.68 0.28
CA GLN A 211 7.48 -54.56 0.51
C GLN A 211 7.19 -53.42 -0.48
N LEU A 212 6.86 -53.76 -1.73
CA LEU A 212 6.43 -52.79 -2.74
C LEU A 212 5.10 -52.13 -2.36
N ASP A 213 4.11 -52.88 -1.87
CA ASP A 213 2.83 -52.31 -1.41
C ASP A 213 3.04 -51.27 -0.30
N THR A 214 3.91 -51.58 0.66
CA THR A 214 4.24 -50.67 1.77
C THR A 214 4.95 -49.43 1.25
N LEU A 215 5.91 -49.59 0.34
CA LEU A 215 6.69 -48.49 -0.20
C LEU A 215 5.86 -47.56 -1.10
N GLU A 216 4.91 -48.09 -1.85
CA GLU A 216 3.91 -47.32 -2.61
C GLU A 216 3.02 -46.48 -1.67
N ALA A 217 2.55 -47.07 -0.58
CA ALA A 217 1.77 -46.35 0.43
C ALA A 217 2.58 -45.23 1.11
N ASP A 218 3.84 -45.50 1.47
CA ASP A 218 4.76 -44.53 2.06
C ASP A 218 5.06 -43.37 1.08
N ALA A 219 5.32 -43.69 -0.19
CA ALA A 219 5.57 -42.71 -1.25
C ALA A 219 4.34 -41.82 -1.47
N ALA A 220 3.15 -42.41 -1.59
CA ALA A 220 1.90 -41.68 -1.79
C ALA A 220 1.56 -40.77 -0.61
N ARG A 221 1.84 -41.20 0.63
CA ARG A 221 1.68 -40.36 1.83
C ARG A 221 2.64 -39.17 1.81
N THR A 222 3.92 -39.45 1.57
CA THR A 222 4.97 -38.41 1.51
C THR A 222 4.65 -37.38 0.42
N GLU A 223 4.17 -37.82 -0.75
CA GLU A 223 3.79 -36.93 -1.86
C GLU A 223 2.64 -36.00 -1.44
N ARG A 224 1.60 -36.57 -0.83
CA ARG A 224 0.45 -35.80 -0.33
C ARG A 224 0.88 -34.75 0.69
N ASP A 225 1.71 -35.13 1.65
CA ASP A 225 2.13 -34.25 2.74
C ASP A 225 3.02 -33.10 2.20
N LEU A 226 3.92 -33.39 1.26
CA LEU A 226 4.74 -32.37 0.58
C LEU A 226 3.89 -31.40 -0.25
N ILE A 227 2.90 -31.89 -1.00
CA ILE A 227 1.96 -31.05 -1.77
C ILE A 227 1.21 -30.11 -0.82
N VAL A 228 0.64 -30.64 0.26
CA VAL A 228 -0.12 -29.84 1.24
C VAL A 228 0.77 -28.79 1.91
N THR A 229 1.99 -29.17 2.30
CA THR A 229 2.94 -28.25 2.96
C THR A 229 3.36 -27.12 2.03
N THR A 230 3.71 -27.45 0.78
CA THR A 230 4.09 -26.47 -0.24
C THR A 230 2.93 -25.52 -0.57
N ALA A 231 1.71 -26.06 -0.73
CA ALA A 231 0.50 -25.27 -0.98
C ALA A 231 0.20 -24.30 0.19
N ASN A 232 0.25 -24.80 1.42
CA ASN A 232 0.03 -23.98 2.63
C ASN A 232 1.09 -22.89 2.79
N ARG A 233 2.36 -23.17 2.48
CA ARG A 233 3.42 -22.15 2.48
C ARG A 233 3.14 -21.07 1.43
N GLY A 234 2.74 -21.47 0.23
CA GLY A 234 2.37 -20.54 -0.84
C GLY A 234 1.19 -19.64 -0.44
N HIS A 235 0.17 -20.22 0.18
CA HIS A 235 -0.97 -19.48 0.70
C HIS A 235 -0.56 -18.47 1.78
N ARG A 236 0.17 -18.90 2.81
CA ARG A 236 0.67 -18.01 3.87
C ARG A 236 1.61 -16.92 3.35
N ALA A 237 2.40 -17.20 2.31
CA ALA A 237 3.23 -16.19 1.67
C ALA A 237 2.38 -15.11 0.99
N ARG A 238 1.31 -15.50 0.29
CA ARG A 238 0.34 -14.57 -0.32
C ARG A 238 -0.40 -13.76 0.74
N GLU A 239 -0.94 -14.41 1.78
CA GLU A 239 -1.61 -13.71 2.89
C GLU A 239 -0.70 -12.67 3.56
N ARG A 240 0.59 -13.01 3.78
CA ARG A 240 1.56 -12.05 4.32
C ARG A 240 1.84 -10.89 3.36
N GLN A 241 1.94 -11.16 2.05
CA GLN A 241 2.10 -10.12 1.04
C GLN A 241 0.89 -9.20 0.99
N GLU A 242 -0.32 -9.75 1.03
CA GLU A 242 -1.57 -9.00 1.06
C GLU A 242 -1.69 -8.17 2.34
N ALA A 243 -1.39 -8.75 3.51
CA ALA A 243 -1.39 -8.04 4.78
C ALA A 243 -0.35 -6.91 4.80
N ALA A 244 0.85 -7.14 4.26
CA ALA A 244 1.89 -6.12 4.13
C ALA A 244 1.47 -5.01 3.17
N ALA A 245 0.85 -5.34 2.03
CA ALA A 245 0.32 -4.37 1.08
C ALA A 245 -0.80 -3.53 1.70
N GLN A 246 -1.72 -4.16 2.45
CA GLN A 246 -2.78 -3.46 3.17
C GLN A 246 -2.23 -2.54 4.28
N ALA A 247 -1.23 -3.00 5.03
CA ALA A 247 -0.57 -2.18 6.05
C ALA A 247 0.15 -0.97 5.43
N ALA A 248 0.86 -1.17 4.30
CA ALA A 248 1.50 -0.09 3.56
C ALA A 248 0.48 0.91 3.00
N ALA A 249 -0.64 0.43 2.45
CA ALA A 249 -1.71 1.29 1.95
C ALA A 249 -2.35 2.12 3.07
N ARG A 250 -2.61 1.52 4.24
CA ARG A 250 -3.12 2.24 5.43
C ARG A 250 -2.11 3.27 5.93
N ALA A 251 -0.83 2.92 6.01
CA ALA A 251 0.22 3.85 6.41
C ALA A 251 0.29 5.05 5.45
N ALA A 252 0.28 4.80 4.14
CA ALA A 252 0.25 5.85 3.12
C ALA A 252 -0.99 6.75 3.23
N ALA A 253 -2.18 6.17 3.43
CA ALA A 253 -3.40 6.93 3.65
C ALA A 253 -3.31 7.83 4.90
N THR A 254 -2.82 7.30 6.03
CA THR A 254 -2.67 8.11 7.25
C THR A 254 -1.62 9.23 7.11
N ALA A 255 -0.57 9.01 6.32
CA ALA A 255 0.44 10.03 6.03
C ALA A 255 -0.14 11.13 5.12
N ALA A 256 -0.93 10.75 4.11
CA ALA A 256 -1.63 11.70 3.25
C ALA A 256 -2.63 12.57 4.04
N SER A 257 -3.44 11.96 4.91
CA SER A 257 -4.38 12.71 5.76
C SER A 257 -3.67 13.66 6.73
N ARG A 258 -2.50 13.26 7.28
CA ARG A 258 -1.70 14.16 8.12
C ARG A 258 -1.13 15.34 7.33
N ALA A 259 -0.60 15.09 6.12
CA ALA A 259 -0.09 16.16 5.27
C ALA A 259 -1.19 17.14 4.83
N GLU A 260 -2.41 16.66 4.57
CA GLU A 260 -3.57 17.51 4.28
C GLU A 260 -3.99 18.35 5.49
N ALA A 261 -4.05 17.75 6.68
CA ALA A 261 -4.36 18.47 7.92
C ALA A 261 -3.32 19.55 8.23
N GLU A 262 -2.04 19.28 8.03
CA GLU A 262 -0.95 20.26 8.19
C GLU A 262 -1.07 21.43 7.21
N ARG A 263 -1.43 21.15 5.95
CA ARG A 263 -1.68 22.20 4.93
C ARG A 263 -2.86 23.08 5.33
N LEU A 264 -3.99 22.49 5.72
CA LEU A 264 -5.17 23.24 6.15
C LEU A 264 -4.89 24.06 7.43
N ALA A 265 -4.07 23.54 8.34
CA ALA A 265 -3.65 24.29 9.52
C ALA A 265 -2.76 25.49 9.15
N ALA A 266 -1.82 25.32 8.23
CA ALA A 266 -0.96 26.41 7.73
C ALA A 266 -1.77 27.48 6.99
N GLU A 267 -2.74 27.09 6.16
CA GLU A 267 -3.64 28.01 5.46
C GLU A 267 -4.48 28.84 6.44
N ARG A 268 -5.03 28.19 7.49
CA ARG A 268 -5.79 28.87 8.54
C ARG A 268 -4.92 29.85 9.32
N ALA A 269 -3.71 29.46 9.70
CA ALA A 269 -2.78 30.34 10.39
C ALA A 269 -2.39 31.56 9.53
N ALA A 270 -2.18 31.37 8.22
CA ALA A 270 -1.92 32.47 7.29
C ALA A 270 -3.12 33.40 7.14
N ALA A 271 -4.34 32.87 7.10
CA ALA A 271 -5.57 33.65 7.04
C ALA A 271 -5.81 34.47 8.32
N GLU A 272 -5.57 33.88 9.49
CA GLU A 272 -5.66 34.57 10.78
C GLU A 272 -4.65 35.72 10.88
N LEU A 273 -3.39 35.45 10.49
CA LEU A 273 -2.35 36.48 10.40
C LEU A 273 -2.76 37.64 9.47
N ALA A 274 -3.29 37.32 8.30
CA ALA A 274 -3.76 38.34 7.36
C ALA A 274 -4.91 39.18 7.95
N ALA A 275 -5.87 38.54 8.63
CA ALA A 275 -6.97 39.22 9.30
C ALA A 275 -6.51 40.15 10.43
N ASP A 276 -5.56 39.70 11.25
CA ASP A 276 -5.02 40.52 12.34
C ASP A 276 -4.17 41.69 11.84
N ARG A 277 -3.47 41.52 10.72
CA ARG A 277 -2.78 42.65 10.05
C ARG A 277 -3.76 43.70 9.54
N VAL A 278 -4.85 43.27 8.89
CA VAL A 278 -5.91 44.19 8.46
C VAL A 278 -6.54 44.90 9.65
N ARG A 279 -6.80 44.18 10.75
CA ARG A 279 -7.29 44.75 12.00
C ARG A 279 -6.35 45.83 12.53
N ALA A 280 -5.04 45.54 12.60
CA ALA A 280 -4.05 46.49 13.07
C ALA A 280 -4.03 47.78 12.22
N LEU A 281 -4.07 47.65 10.90
CA LEU A 281 -4.10 48.81 9.98
C LEU A 281 -5.36 49.67 10.17
N ASN A 282 -6.53 49.04 10.29
CA ASN A 282 -7.78 49.76 10.51
C ASN A 282 -7.80 50.49 11.86
N GLU A 283 -7.24 49.86 12.90
CA GLU A 283 -7.15 50.46 14.22
C GLU A 283 -6.17 51.65 14.24
N ILE A 284 -5.03 51.57 13.55
CA ILE A 284 -4.13 52.73 13.37
C ILE A 284 -4.86 53.90 12.72
N ALA A 285 -5.56 53.66 11.61
CA ALA A 285 -6.30 54.71 10.90
C ALA A 285 -7.40 55.34 11.78
N THR A 286 -8.04 54.53 12.63
CA THR A 286 -9.02 55.02 13.61
C THR A 286 -8.37 55.90 14.66
N LEU A 287 -7.20 55.50 15.17
CA LEU A 287 -6.48 56.25 16.19
C LEU A 287 -5.85 57.54 15.66
N GLU A 288 -5.43 57.58 14.41
CA GLU A 288 -4.97 58.81 13.74
C GLU A 288 -6.06 59.88 13.76
N HIS A 289 -7.30 59.54 13.39
CA HIS A 289 -8.41 60.49 13.46
C HIS A 289 -8.75 60.90 14.90
N ARG A 290 -8.59 59.98 15.85
CA ARG A 290 -8.81 60.26 17.28
C ARG A 290 -7.74 61.21 17.83
N GLU A 291 -6.49 61.09 17.38
CA GLU A 291 -5.39 61.99 17.74
C GLU A 291 -5.74 63.45 17.38
N ASP A 292 -6.22 63.70 16.16
CA ASP A 292 -6.66 65.04 15.72
C ASP A 292 -7.75 65.62 16.63
N THR A 293 -8.72 64.77 17.01
CA THR A 293 -9.81 65.16 17.92
C THR A 293 -9.27 65.50 19.31
N LEU A 294 -8.30 64.74 19.81
CA LEU A 294 -7.66 65.00 21.10
C LEU A 294 -6.84 66.28 21.07
N HIS A 295 -6.08 66.55 20.00
CA HIS A 295 -5.39 67.82 19.83
C HIS A 295 -6.36 69.01 19.90
N ALA A 296 -7.54 68.90 19.27
CA ALA A 296 -8.56 69.96 19.37
C ALA A 296 -9.08 70.17 20.82
N ILE A 297 -9.29 69.10 21.58
CA ILE A 297 -9.70 69.17 23.01
C ILE A 297 -8.58 69.80 23.85
N VAL A 298 -7.33 69.37 23.65
CA VAL A 298 -6.15 69.88 24.36
C VAL A 298 -5.99 71.38 24.08
N ASP A 299 -5.99 71.79 22.83
CA ASP A 299 -5.88 73.20 22.42
C ASP A 299 -6.99 74.06 23.04
N ARG A 300 -8.22 73.53 23.08
CA ARG A 300 -9.34 74.20 23.74
C ARG A 300 -9.09 74.35 25.24
N CYS A 301 -8.68 73.29 25.92
CA CYS A 301 -8.42 73.29 27.36
C CYS A 301 -7.27 74.25 27.72
N LEU A 302 -6.17 74.23 26.95
CA LEU A 302 -5.03 75.13 27.15
C LEU A 302 -5.42 76.61 27.02
N ARG A 303 -6.34 76.94 26.10
CA ARG A 303 -6.85 78.31 25.95
C ARG A 303 -7.82 78.71 27.07
N GLU A 304 -8.68 77.78 27.48
CA GLU A 304 -9.86 78.09 28.28
C GLU A 304 -9.68 77.89 29.80
N ILE A 305 -8.68 77.11 30.24
CA ILE A 305 -8.49 76.69 31.62
C ILE A 305 -7.15 77.20 32.17
N ALA A 306 -7.15 77.84 33.34
CA ALA A 306 -5.98 78.55 33.87
C ALA A 306 -4.87 77.61 34.35
N ARG A 307 -5.24 76.39 34.75
CA ARG A 307 -4.32 75.34 35.21
C ARG A 307 -4.62 74.04 34.47
N PRO A 308 -4.30 73.96 33.18
CA PRO A 308 -4.60 72.78 32.39
C PRO A 308 -3.68 71.61 32.80
N PRO A 309 -4.11 70.36 32.59
CA PRO A 309 -3.24 69.19 32.71
C PRO A 309 -2.00 69.29 31.80
N ARG A 310 -0.99 68.45 32.08
CA ARG A 310 0.29 68.43 31.35
C ARG A 310 0.59 67.02 30.81
N PHE A 311 -0.36 66.43 30.11
CA PHE A 311 -0.17 65.15 29.43
C PHE A 311 0.13 65.39 27.94
N ALA A 312 1.02 64.58 27.37
CA ALA A 312 1.24 64.57 25.93
C ALA A 312 0.14 63.75 25.24
N VAL A 313 -0.27 64.15 24.04
CA VAL A 313 -1.14 63.31 23.19
C VAL A 313 -0.29 62.17 22.61
N PRO A 314 -0.71 60.90 22.80
CA PRO A 314 -0.02 59.76 22.20
C PRO A 314 -0.14 59.78 20.67
N ASP A 315 0.99 59.54 19.98
CA ASP A 315 1.06 59.36 18.54
C ASP A 315 1.04 57.84 18.20
N PRO A 316 -0.01 57.33 17.53
CA PRO A 316 -0.09 55.93 17.11
C PRO A 316 0.90 55.58 15.98
N MET A 317 1.31 56.54 15.14
CA MET A 317 2.23 56.32 14.03
C MET A 317 3.68 56.12 14.48
N SER A 318 4.03 56.62 15.67
CA SER A 318 5.31 56.35 16.33
C SER A 318 5.56 54.86 16.64
N LEU A 319 4.53 53.99 16.57
CA LEU A 319 4.69 52.54 16.74
C LEU A 319 5.38 51.85 15.54
N GLY A 320 5.50 52.52 14.40
CA GLY A 320 6.10 51.98 13.18
C GLY A 320 5.16 51.09 12.35
N PRO A 321 5.68 50.45 11.29
CA PRO A 321 4.86 49.63 10.39
C PRO A 321 4.35 48.35 11.07
N VAL A 322 3.20 47.87 10.61
CA VAL A 322 2.63 46.59 11.07
C VAL A 322 3.55 45.43 10.66
N PRO A 323 4.00 44.58 11.60
CA PRO A 323 4.86 43.43 11.31
C PRO A 323 4.23 42.43 10.33
N GLU A 324 5.07 41.57 9.74
CA GLU A 324 4.63 40.55 8.79
C GLU A 324 4.37 39.20 9.44
N ASP A 325 4.97 38.92 10.60
CA ASP A 325 4.86 37.67 11.34
C ASP A 325 3.81 37.74 12.48
N ALA A 326 3.28 36.58 12.86
CA ALA A 326 2.18 36.49 13.83
C ALA A 326 2.53 36.99 15.24
N GLU A 327 3.72 36.68 15.73
CA GLU A 327 4.17 37.14 17.05
C GLU A 327 4.33 38.66 17.07
N GLY A 328 4.95 39.20 16.02
CA GLY A 328 5.10 40.63 15.80
C GLY A 328 3.76 41.36 15.75
N VAL A 329 2.78 40.84 14.99
CA VAL A 329 1.44 41.43 14.89
C VAL A 329 0.71 41.39 16.22
N ALA A 330 0.75 40.27 16.96
CA ALA A 330 0.13 40.18 18.28
C ALA A 330 0.74 41.18 19.27
N ALA A 331 2.07 41.30 19.31
CA ALA A 331 2.77 42.28 20.13
C ALA A 331 2.45 43.72 19.72
N PHE A 332 2.30 43.97 18.41
CA PHE A 332 1.90 45.27 17.87
C PHE A 332 0.49 45.65 18.33
N LEU A 333 -0.49 44.76 18.21
CA LEU A 333 -1.87 44.98 18.67
C LEU A 333 -1.92 45.25 20.18
N ALA A 334 -1.11 44.55 20.98
CA ALA A 334 -1.02 44.82 22.42
C ALA A 334 -0.48 46.23 22.73
N ARG A 335 0.52 46.71 21.96
CA ARG A 335 1.01 48.09 22.06
C ARG A 335 -0.06 49.09 21.62
N LEU A 336 -0.80 48.80 20.56
CA LEU A 336 -1.90 49.64 20.09
C LEU A 336 -2.99 49.79 21.16
N ALA A 337 -3.34 48.70 21.84
CA ALA A 337 -4.26 48.73 22.98
C ALA A 337 -3.74 49.58 24.16
N ASN A 338 -2.41 49.68 24.36
CA ASN A 338 -1.85 50.61 25.33
C ASN A 338 -2.02 52.07 24.88
N VAL A 339 -1.86 52.37 23.58
CA VAL A 339 -2.09 53.71 23.02
C VAL A 339 -3.54 54.13 23.19
N VAL A 340 -4.50 53.25 22.90
CA VAL A 340 -5.94 53.48 23.14
C VAL A 340 -6.18 53.91 24.59
N ARG A 341 -5.66 53.13 25.56
CA ARG A 341 -5.79 53.46 26.99
C ARG A 341 -5.14 54.79 27.37
N ALA A 342 -3.99 55.10 26.78
CA ALA A 342 -3.31 56.37 27.03
C ALA A 342 -4.12 57.55 26.47
N MET A 343 -4.72 57.40 25.29
CA MET A 343 -5.63 58.38 24.70
C MET A 343 -6.88 58.62 25.57
N ASP A 344 -7.47 57.55 26.13
CA ASP A 344 -8.59 57.66 27.08
C ASP A 344 -8.22 58.51 28.31
N VAL A 345 -7.01 58.33 28.84
CA VAL A 345 -6.51 59.11 29.99
C VAL A 345 -6.35 60.58 29.62
N VAL A 346 -5.81 60.88 28.44
CA VAL A 346 -5.64 62.25 27.95
C VAL A 346 -7.00 62.92 27.73
N GLU A 347 -7.94 62.23 27.09
CA GLU A 347 -9.30 62.73 26.86
C GLU A 347 -9.98 63.11 28.18
N ALA A 348 -9.95 62.20 29.16
CA ALA A 348 -10.55 62.43 30.46
C ALA A 348 -9.86 63.60 31.21
N ALA A 349 -8.53 63.66 31.16
CA ALA A 349 -7.77 64.70 31.86
C ALA A 349 -8.08 66.10 31.32
N TYR A 350 -8.09 66.29 29.99
CA TYR A 350 -8.33 67.60 29.37
C TYR A 350 -9.81 67.95 29.22
N GLY A 351 -10.68 66.95 29.01
CA GLY A 351 -12.12 67.13 28.92
C GLY A 351 -12.79 67.42 30.27
N GLY A 352 -12.29 66.85 31.36
CA GLY A 352 -12.85 67.00 32.70
C GLY A 352 -13.03 68.46 33.15
N PRO A 353 -11.99 69.31 33.13
CA PRO A 353 -12.09 70.72 33.52
C PRO A 353 -13.03 71.55 32.62
N LEU A 354 -13.08 71.25 31.31
CA LEU A 354 -13.99 71.92 30.37
C LEU A 354 -15.45 71.56 30.70
N ALA A 355 -15.73 70.27 30.88
CA ALA A 355 -17.04 69.77 31.26
C ALA A 355 -17.50 70.32 32.61
N GLU A 356 -16.59 70.38 33.59
CA GLU A 356 -16.89 70.96 34.90
C GLU A 356 -17.22 72.46 34.81
N ARG A 357 -16.49 73.22 33.98
CA ARG A 357 -16.80 74.64 33.77
C ARG A 357 -18.18 74.82 33.14
N ASP A 358 -18.53 74.00 32.17
CA ASP A 358 -19.84 74.04 31.50
C ASP A 358 -20.96 73.66 32.50
N GLU A 359 -20.72 72.67 33.37
CA GLU A 359 -21.63 72.29 34.45
C GLU A 359 -21.82 73.42 35.47
N LEU A 360 -20.74 74.04 35.93
CA LEU A 360 -20.79 75.17 36.86
C LEU A 360 -21.54 76.37 36.26
N THR A 361 -21.39 76.60 34.95
CA THR A 361 -22.12 77.64 34.21
C THR A 361 -23.61 77.35 34.19
N ALA A 362 -24.01 76.13 33.83
CA ALA A 362 -25.41 75.70 33.84
C ALA A 362 -26.01 75.81 35.26
N ARG A 363 -25.25 75.36 36.26
CA ARG A 363 -25.64 75.40 37.67
C ARG A 363 -25.85 76.85 38.15
N LEU A 364 -24.91 77.75 37.85
CA LEU A 364 -25.06 79.18 38.18
C LEU A 364 -26.33 79.76 37.54
N GLY A 365 -26.59 79.48 36.26
CA GLY A 365 -27.81 79.90 35.57
C GLY A 365 -29.11 79.46 36.26
N GLY A 366 -29.14 78.21 36.75
CA GLY A 366 -30.25 77.70 37.55
C GLY A 366 -30.48 78.49 38.85
N TYR A 367 -29.41 78.76 39.60
CA TYR A 367 -29.51 79.54 40.85
C TYR A 367 -29.80 81.02 40.62
N VAL A 368 -29.36 81.61 39.50
CA VAL A 368 -29.78 82.96 39.08
C VAL A 368 -31.29 83.00 38.87
N THR A 369 -31.85 81.99 38.22
CA THR A 369 -33.30 81.87 38.04
C THR A 369 -34.02 81.72 39.38
N MET A 370 -33.49 80.90 40.29
CA MET A 370 -34.05 80.72 41.64
C MET A 370 -34.02 82.01 42.47
N ALA A 371 -32.90 82.74 42.45
CA ALA A 371 -32.75 84.00 43.20
C ALA A 371 -33.79 85.04 42.75
N ARG A 372 -34.04 85.15 41.45
CA ARG A 372 -35.07 86.03 40.87
C ARG A 372 -36.46 85.64 41.32
N ARG A 373 -36.81 84.35 41.27
CA ARG A 373 -38.13 83.85 41.73
C ARG A 373 -38.38 84.12 43.21
N ARG A 374 -37.32 84.08 44.03
CA ARG A 374 -37.37 84.39 45.47
C ARG A 374 -37.30 85.89 45.79
N GLY A 375 -37.00 86.74 44.82
CA GLY A 375 -36.80 88.18 45.03
C GLY A 375 -35.55 88.56 45.83
N VAL A 376 -34.55 87.67 45.90
CA VAL A 376 -33.29 87.89 46.64
C VAL A 376 -32.12 88.28 45.74
N ASP A 377 -32.31 88.30 44.42
CA ASP A 377 -31.27 88.58 43.43
C ASP A 377 -30.70 90.00 43.52
N ARG A 378 -31.47 90.95 44.07
CA ARG A 378 -31.02 92.33 44.28
C ARG A 378 -30.40 92.59 45.65
N VAL A 379 -30.39 91.59 46.56
CA VAL A 379 -29.71 91.75 47.85
C VAL A 379 -28.21 91.93 47.57
N PRO A 380 -27.55 93.00 48.08
CA PRO A 380 -26.19 93.36 47.68
C PRO A 380 -25.18 92.21 47.77
N ALA A 381 -25.23 91.40 48.83
CA ALA A 381 -24.36 90.24 49.00
C ALA A 381 -24.62 89.14 47.96
N VAL A 382 -25.89 88.85 47.64
CA VAL A 382 -26.29 87.86 46.61
C VAL A 382 -25.90 88.34 45.22
N ALA A 383 -26.18 89.60 44.91
CA ALA A 383 -25.82 90.23 43.63
C ALA A 383 -24.30 90.23 43.42
N ALA A 384 -23.52 90.65 44.43
CA ALA A 384 -22.07 90.67 44.36
C ALA A 384 -21.48 89.26 44.19
N ALA A 385 -21.99 88.27 44.93
CA ALA A 385 -21.56 86.88 44.77
C ALA A 385 -21.91 86.30 43.38
N GLY A 386 -23.08 86.64 42.84
CA GLY A 386 -23.50 86.25 41.49
C GLY A 386 -22.61 86.85 40.40
N THR A 387 -22.29 88.14 40.51
CA THR A 387 -21.34 88.81 39.61
C THR A 387 -19.95 88.20 39.72
N ALA A 388 -19.45 87.95 40.94
CA ALA A 388 -18.14 87.36 41.15
C ALA A 388 -18.04 85.94 40.55
N ALA A 389 -19.08 85.11 40.73
CA ALA A 389 -19.14 83.76 40.14
C ALA A 389 -19.19 83.81 38.60
N LEU A 390 -19.98 84.73 38.03
CA LEU A 390 -20.08 84.90 36.59
C LEU A 390 -18.76 85.40 35.98
N THR A 391 -18.10 86.36 36.62
CA THR A 391 -16.81 86.89 36.20
C THR A 391 -15.74 85.80 36.22
N ALA A 392 -15.68 84.98 37.28
CA ALA A 392 -14.74 83.88 37.36
C ALA A 392 -14.98 82.83 36.25
N LEU A 393 -16.23 82.45 35.99
CA LEU A 393 -16.55 81.48 34.93
C LEU A 393 -16.29 82.00 33.51
N ARG A 394 -16.43 83.31 33.28
CA ARG A 394 -16.19 83.95 31.96
C ARG A 394 -14.73 84.35 31.73
N ALA A 395 -13.87 84.24 32.74
CA ALA A 395 -12.45 84.51 32.56
C ALA A 395 -11.85 83.52 31.54
N VAL A 396 -11.01 84.05 30.64
CA VAL A 396 -10.23 83.23 29.70
C VAL A 396 -8.76 83.57 29.93
N PRO A 397 -7.98 82.70 30.58
CA PRO A 397 -8.35 81.35 31.03
C PRO A 397 -9.08 81.33 32.41
N CYS A 398 -9.95 80.33 32.62
CA CYS A 398 -10.79 80.15 33.81
C CYS A 398 -10.09 79.31 34.90
N ASP A 399 -10.03 79.82 36.14
CA ASP A 399 -9.60 79.03 37.32
C ASP A 399 -10.81 78.25 37.87
N VAL A 400 -10.99 77.01 37.40
CA VAL A 400 -12.15 76.16 37.74
C VAL A 400 -12.31 75.94 39.25
N PRO A 401 -11.24 75.67 40.03
CA PRO A 401 -11.33 75.65 41.50
C PRO A 401 -11.91 76.92 42.13
N ASP A 402 -11.42 78.10 41.77
CA ASP A 402 -11.94 79.37 42.29
C ASP A 402 -13.38 79.62 41.84
N ALA A 403 -13.70 79.34 40.57
CA ALA A 403 -15.06 79.44 40.04
C ALA A 403 -16.03 78.51 40.80
N ARG A 404 -15.62 77.29 41.13
CA ARG A 404 -16.39 76.32 41.92
C ARG A 404 -16.75 76.88 43.30
N GLU A 405 -15.77 77.45 44.00
CA GLU A 405 -15.96 78.06 45.32
C GLU A 405 -16.93 79.24 45.26
N ARG A 406 -16.79 80.13 44.28
CA ARG A 406 -17.68 81.29 44.09
C ARG A 406 -19.10 80.87 43.74
N VAL A 407 -19.27 79.88 42.88
CA VAL A 407 -20.58 79.31 42.56
C VAL A 407 -21.21 78.67 43.81
N ALA A 408 -20.44 77.93 44.61
CA ALA A 408 -20.94 77.35 45.86
C ALA A 408 -21.34 78.41 46.90
N LEU A 409 -20.58 79.51 47.02
CA LEU A 409 -20.92 80.65 47.86
C LEU A 409 -22.23 81.30 47.41
N TYR A 410 -22.38 81.55 46.11
CA TYR A 410 -23.62 82.11 45.56
C TYR A 410 -24.82 81.22 45.85
N GLN A 411 -24.69 79.90 45.67
CA GLN A 411 -25.75 78.93 46.00
C GLN A 411 -26.18 79.00 47.45
N ARG A 412 -25.19 79.05 48.36
CA ARG A 412 -25.43 79.16 49.80
C ARG A 412 -26.20 80.43 50.12
N LEU A 413 -25.74 81.58 49.62
CA LEU A 413 -26.39 82.88 49.83
C LEU A 413 -27.81 82.92 49.26
N VAL A 414 -28.05 82.40 48.05
CA VAL A 414 -29.40 82.31 47.48
C VAL A 414 -30.32 81.46 48.35
N ARG A 415 -29.81 80.39 48.97
CA ARG A 415 -30.59 79.50 49.83
C ARG A 415 -30.93 80.16 51.17
N GLU A 416 -29.93 80.73 51.83
CA GLU A 416 -30.01 81.21 53.22
C GLU A 416 -30.56 82.64 53.35
N THR A 417 -30.46 83.47 52.31
CA THR A 417 -30.95 84.85 52.36
C THR A 417 -32.48 84.88 52.36
N SER A 418 -33.07 85.50 53.38
CA SER A 418 -34.50 85.81 53.42
C SER A 418 -34.82 86.95 52.46
N PRO A 419 -35.99 86.93 51.79
CA PRO A 419 -36.43 88.04 50.95
C PRO A 419 -36.52 89.32 51.80
N PRO A 420 -36.20 90.49 51.23
CA PRO A 420 -36.40 91.75 51.92
C PRO A 420 -37.87 91.85 52.37
N ALA A 421 -38.09 92.37 53.58
CA ALA A 421 -39.44 92.60 54.09
C ALA A 421 -40.22 93.40 53.04
N PRO A 422 -41.50 93.05 52.77
CA PRO A 422 -42.31 93.85 51.87
C PRO A 422 -42.28 95.30 52.34
N PRO A 423 -42.27 96.28 51.41
CA PRO A 423 -42.31 97.68 51.81
C PRO A 423 -43.49 97.88 52.78
N PRO A 424 -43.34 98.69 53.83
CA PRO A 424 -44.44 98.95 54.75
C PRO A 424 -45.66 99.35 53.94
N VAL A 425 -46.78 98.64 54.15
CA VAL A 425 -48.06 98.94 53.50
C VAL A 425 -48.30 100.43 53.73
N PRO A 426 -48.42 101.27 52.67
CA PRO A 426 -48.71 102.67 52.86
C PRO A 426 -50.01 102.78 53.67
N PRO A 427 -50.12 103.72 54.63
CA PRO A 427 -51.35 103.88 55.40
C PRO A 427 -52.53 104.02 54.44
N PRO A 428 -53.71 103.44 54.75
CA PRO A 428 -54.86 103.47 53.86
C PRO A 428 -55.14 104.91 53.46
N VAL A 429 -55.18 105.15 52.14
CA VAL A 429 -55.58 106.44 51.57
C VAL A 429 -56.95 106.80 52.16
N PRO A 430 -57.11 107.98 52.81
CA PRO A 430 -58.40 108.39 53.32
C PRO A 430 -59.40 108.49 52.16
N PRO A 431 -60.69 108.15 52.36
CA PRO A 431 -61.68 108.17 51.30
C PRO A 431 -61.80 109.57 50.67
N PRO A 432 -62.13 109.66 49.36
CA PRO A 432 -62.26 110.94 48.68
C PRO A 432 -63.34 111.79 49.36
N VAL A 433 -62.97 113.04 49.70
CA VAL A 433 -63.91 114.05 50.19
C VAL A 433 -64.92 114.38 49.07
N PRO A 434 -66.24 114.38 49.32
CA PRO A 434 -67.23 114.72 48.31
C PRO A 434 -67.10 116.18 47.86
N ALA A 435 -67.31 116.41 46.56
CA ALA A 435 -67.21 117.69 45.88
C ALA A 435 -68.10 118.78 46.50
N ALA A 436 -67.55 120.00 46.64
CA ALA A 436 -68.29 121.20 47.00
C ALA A 436 -68.80 121.94 45.73
N PRO A 437 -70.04 122.48 45.73
CA PRO A 437 -70.70 123.14 44.60
C PRO A 437 -70.18 124.59 44.33
N PRO A 438 -70.54 125.22 43.19
CA PRO A 438 -69.69 126.18 42.47
C PRO A 438 -69.84 127.63 42.94
N ALA A 439 -68.81 128.45 42.65
CA ALA A 439 -68.79 129.90 42.85
C ALA A 439 -68.90 130.67 41.49
N PRO A 440 -69.50 131.88 41.47
CA PRO A 440 -70.05 132.56 40.28
C PRO A 440 -69.02 133.31 39.40
N PRO A 441 -69.41 133.79 38.19
CA PRO A 441 -68.49 134.10 37.09
C PRO A 441 -67.96 135.55 37.12
N ALA A 442 -66.81 135.75 36.46
CA ALA A 442 -66.14 137.03 36.23
C ALA A 442 -65.65 137.09 34.74
N PRO A 443 -65.42 138.28 34.14
CA PRO A 443 -65.90 138.68 32.81
C PRO A 443 -64.95 138.36 31.61
N PRO A 444 -65.37 138.65 30.35
CA PRO A 444 -64.82 138.03 29.14
C PRO A 444 -63.71 138.83 28.41
N GLU A 445 -62.81 138.05 27.76
CA GLU A 445 -62.13 138.21 26.44
C GLU A 445 -61.33 139.50 26.09
N PRO A 446 -60.39 139.52 25.10
CA PRO A 446 -60.39 138.80 23.82
C PRO A 446 -58.96 138.40 23.28
N PRO A 447 -58.69 138.16 21.97
CA PRO A 447 -58.71 136.81 21.39
C PRO A 447 -57.47 136.41 20.54
N ALA A 448 -57.39 135.10 20.27
CA ALA A 448 -56.91 134.36 19.09
C ALA A 448 -55.59 134.72 18.35
N ALA A 449 -54.76 133.68 18.13
CA ALA A 449 -54.05 133.48 16.86
C ALA A 449 -53.73 131.98 16.60
N ASP A 450 -54.45 131.47 15.60
CA ASP A 450 -54.21 130.40 14.62
C ASP A 450 -52.88 129.59 14.54
N GLN A 451 -53.08 128.26 14.50
CA GLN A 451 -52.61 127.27 13.48
C GLN A 451 -51.10 126.89 13.32
N PRO A 452 -50.76 125.77 12.62
CA PRO A 452 -51.59 124.71 12.02
C PRO A 452 -51.17 123.25 12.33
N VAL A 453 -52.07 122.34 11.94
CA VAL A 453 -51.97 120.87 11.82
C VAL A 453 -51.50 120.50 10.41
N THR A 454 -50.71 119.42 10.22
CA THR A 454 -50.87 118.40 9.15
C THR A 454 -49.85 117.23 9.28
N PRO A 455 -50.13 116.03 8.71
CA PRO A 455 -49.75 114.71 9.27
C PRO A 455 -48.96 113.83 8.25
N PRO A 456 -49.19 112.50 8.09
CA PRO A 456 -48.18 111.44 8.26
C PRO A 456 -47.70 110.78 6.94
N ALA A 457 -46.73 109.85 7.01
CA ALA A 457 -46.45 108.92 5.90
C ALA A 457 -45.87 107.58 6.38
N ASP A 458 -46.60 106.50 6.07
CA ASP A 458 -46.12 105.12 5.96
C ASP A 458 -45.13 104.95 4.79
N ALA A 459 -44.21 103.97 4.89
CA ALA A 459 -43.94 102.99 3.81
C ALA A 459 -42.80 102.01 4.18
N THR A 460 -43.17 100.74 4.30
CA THR A 460 -42.65 99.57 3.55
C THR A 460 -41.19 99.53 3.10
N GLY A 461 -40.50 98.45 3.45
CA GLY A 461 -39.27 98.00 2.80
C GLY A 461 -39.00 96.51 3.07
N ALA A 462 -39.42 95.65 2.13
CA ALA A 462 -38.98 94.27 1.99
C ALA A 462 -37.94 94.20 0.88
N THR A 463 -36.91 93.35 1.01
CA THR A 463 -36.45 92.42 -0.06
C THR A 463 -35.27 91.55 0.40
N SER A 464 -35.40 90.26 0.06
CA SER A 464 -34.42 89.26 -0.41
C SER A 464 -33.16 88.91 0.39
#